data_AF-R0AFP6-F1
#
_entry.id   AF-R0AFP6-F1
#
_cell.length_a   1.000
_cell.length_b   1.000
_cell.length_c   1.000
_cell.angle_alpha   90.00
_cell.angle_beta   90.00
_cell.angle_gamma   90.00
#
_symmetry.space_group_name_H-M   'P 1'
#
loop_
_entity.id
_entity.type
_entity.pdbx_description
1 polymer ?
#
loop_
_entity_poly.entity_id
_entity_poly.type
_entity_poly.pdbx_seq_one_letter_code
_entity_poly.pdbx_strand_id
1 'polypeptide(L)' 'MEFFASAIDTLKILVIAIGAGLGVWGVVNLLEGYGSDNPGAKSQGIKQLMSGGGIILIGTTLIPLLSGLFS' A
#
# COMPACT_ATOMS: atom_id res chain seq x y z
N MET A 1 -25.63 -7.82 -9.35
CA MET A 1 -24.33 -7.75 -8.65
C MET A 1 -23.29 -6.84 -9.32
N GLU A 2 -23.57 -6.24 -10.48
CA GLU A 2 -22.61 -5.38 -11.20
C GLU A 2 -22.09 -4.18 -10.38
N PHE A 3 -22.96 -3.53 -9.61
CA PHE A 3 -22.58 -2.44 -8.72
C PHE A 3 -21.48 -2.86 -7.72
N PHE A 4 -21.65 -4.02 -7.07
CA PHE A 4 -20.67 -4.52 -6.10
C PHE A 4 -19.34 -4.88 -6.77
N ALA A 5 -19.38 -5.49 -7.96
CA ALA A 5 -18.17 -5.78 -8.73
C ALA A 5 -17.40 -4.50 -9.10
N SER A 6 -18.10 -3.45 -9.57
CA SER A 6 -17.50 -2.15 -9.88
C SER A 6 -16.94 -1.45 -8.64
N ALA A 7 -17.63 -1.53 -7.50
CA ALA A 7 -17.17 -0.95 -6.24
C ALA A 7 -15.90 -1.65 -5.72
N ILE A 8 -15.85 -2.98 -5.80
CA ILE A 8 -14.68 -3.78 -5.39
C ILE A 8 -13.47 -3.48 -6.28
N ASP A 9 -13.64 -3.36 -7.59
CA ASP A 9 -12.53 -3.05 -8.48
C ASP A 9 -12.00 -1.63 -8.25
N THR A 10 -12.89 -0.65 -8.04
CA THR A 10 -12.51 0.72 -7.67
C THR A 10 -11.73 0.73 -6.36
N LEU A 11 -12.23 0.02 -5.34
CA LEU A 11 -11.56 -0.10 -4.03
C LEU A 11 -10.16 -0.71 -4.17
N LYS A 12 -10.03 -1.79 -4.95
CA LYS A 12 -8.74 -2.44 -5.23
C LYS A 12 -7.73 -1.44 -5.81
N ILE A 13 -8.14 -0.67 -6.82
CA ILE A 13 -7.25 0.30 -7.46
C ILE A 13 -6.79 1.36 -6.46
N LEU A 14 -7.71 1.92 -5.67
CA LEU A 14 -7.39 2.94 -4.66
C LEU A 14 -6.42 2.41 -3.59
N VAL A 15 -6.65 1.20 -3.09
CA VAL A 15 -5.79 0.61 -2.06
C VAL A 15 -4.39 0.34 -2.60
N ILE A 16 -4.26 -0.20 -3.82
CA ILE A 16 -2.94 -0.40 -4.45
C ILE A 16 -2.23 0.95 -4.65
N ALA A 17 -2.94 1.98 -5.10
CA ALA A 17 -2.36 3.31 -5.29
C ALA A 17 -1.85 3.93 -3.98
N ILE A 18 -2.61 3.80 -2.88
CA ILE A 18 -2.19 4.26 -1.55
C ILE A 18 -0.96 3.48 -1.08
N GLY A 19 -0.96 2.15 -1.23
CA GLY A 19 0.17 1.32 -0.84
C GLY A 19 1.44 1.65 -1.62
N ALA A 20 1.33 1.88 -2.93
CA ALA A 20 2.43 2.31 -3.78
C ALA A 20 2.97 3.70 -3.38
N GLY A 21 2.08 4.67 -3.15
CA GLY A 21 2.47 6.01 -2.70
C GLY A 21 3.22 5.98 -1.36
N LEU A 22 2.73 5.18 -0.41
CA LEU A 22 3.33 5.02 0.92
C LEU A 22 4.68 4.27 0.83
N GLY A 23 4.79 3.29 -0.07
CA GLY A 23 6.04 2.61 -0.38
C GLY A 23 7.12 3.54 -0.94
N VAL A 24 6.75 4.36 -1.94
CA VAL A 24 7.64 5.39 -2.51
C VAL A 24 8.07 6.39 -1.44
N TRP A 25 7.14 6.87 -0.62
CA TRP A 25 7.44 7.79 0.48
C TRP A 25 8.40 7.17 1.51
N GLY A 26 8.26 5.87 1.79
CA GLY A 26 9.20 5.12 2.63
C GLY A 26 10.61 5.07 2.07
N VAL A 27 10.75 4.90 0.75
CA VAL A 27 12.06 4.96 0.07
C VAL A 27 12.67 6.37 0.19
N VAL A 28 11.88 7.42 0.02
CA VAL A 28 12.36 8.81 0.18
C VAL A 28 12.91 9.03 1.59
N ASN A 29 12.15 8.66 2.63
CA ASN A 29 12.60 8.81 4.02
C ASN A 29 13.83 7.95 4.35
N LEU A 30 13.99 6.79 3.69
CA LEU A 30 15.23 6.00 3.78
C LEU A 30 16.41 6.75 3.21
N LEU A 31 16.28 7.28 1.99
CA LEU A 31 17.34 8.02 1.32
C LEU A 31 17.74 9.27 2.09
N GLU A 32 16.76 10.02 2.61
CA GLU A 32 17.01 11.16 3.50
C GLU A 32 17.73 10.71 4.78
N GLY A 33 17.31 9.58 5.37
CA GLY A 33 17.95 9.02 6.56
C GLY A 33 19.38 8.53 6.34
N TYR A 34 19.71 8.00 5.16
CA TYR A 34 21.09 7.69 4.78
C TYR A 34 21.91 8.95 4.52
N GLY A 35 21.33 9.98 3.88
CA GLY A 35 22.01 11.25 3.61
C GLY A 35 22.31 12.05 4.87
N SER A 36 21.41 12.04 5.87
CA SER A 36 21.58 12.76 7.14
C SER A 36 22.16 11.89 8.27
N ASP A 37 22.54 10.65 7.99
CA ASP A 37 22.86 9.58 8.96
C ASP A 37 21.96 9.53 10.20
N ASN A 38 20.65 9.69 9.99
CA ASN A 38 19.67 9.73 11.06
C ASN A 38 18.98 8.36 11.22
N PRO A 39 19.21 7.63 12.33
CA PRO A 39 18.57 6.33 12.57
C PRO A 39 17.04 6.41 12.61
N GLY A 40 16.47 7.54 13.03
CA GLY A 40 15.03 7.75 13.09
C GLY A 40 14.39 7.75 11.71
N ALA A 41 14.95 8.52 10.77
CA ALA A 41 14.48 8.59 9.39
C ALA A 41 14.63 7.24 8.66
N LYS A 42 15.75 6.52 8.89
CA LYS A 42 15.94 5.15 8.36
C LYS A 42 14.85 4.21 8.85
N SER A 43 14.57 4.20 10.16
CA SER A 43 13.50 3.35 10.74
C SER A 43 12.12 3.71 10.19
N GLN A 44 11.83 5.01 10.07
CA GLN A 44 10.56 5.49 9.54
C GLN A 44 10.38 5.05 8.08
N GLY A 45 11.41 5.19 7.25
CA GLY A 45 11.35 4.80 5.85
C GLY A 45 11.16 3.29 5.66
N ILE A 46 11.83 2.41 6.44
CA ILE A 46 11.55 0.96 6.41
C ILE A 46 10.10 0.67 6.79
N LYS A 47 9.58 1.30 7.86
CA LYS A 47 8.20 1.05 8.33
C LYS A 47 7.18 1.41 7.25
N GLN A 48 7.38 2.54 6.59
CA GLN A 48 6.52 3.00 5.50
C GLN A 48 6.64 2.14 4.25
N LEU A 49 7.86 1.68 3.92
CA LEU A 49 8.06 0.74 2.82
C LEU A 49 7.32 -0.57 3.08
N MET A 50 7.46 -1.12 4.29
CA MET A 50 6.80 -2.37 4.68
C MET A 50 5.28 -2.23 4.76
N SER A 51 4.77 -1.12 5.31
CA SER A 51 3.33 -0.87 5.33
C SER A 51 2.78 -0.63 3.92
N GLY A 52 3.51 0.08 3.05
CA GLY A 52 3.17 0.22 1.63
C GLY A 52 3.05 -1.13 0.92
N GLY A 53 4.05 -2.01 1.10
CA GLY A 53 4.01 -3.38 0.58
C GLY A 53 2.83 -4.19 1.12
N GLY A 54 2.55 -4.10 2.43
CA GLY A 54 1.41 -4.75 3.05
C GLY A 54 0.06 -4.29 2.47
N ILE A 55 -0.09 -2.98 2.24
CA ILE A 55 -1.31 -2.41 1.64
C ILE A 55 -1.48 -2.90 0.19
N ILE A 56 -0.39 -2.97 -0.60
CA ILE A 56 -0.45 -3.53 -1.96
C ILE A 56 -0.87 -5.00 -1.93
N LEU A 57 -0.34 -5.79 -1.00
CA LEU A 57 -0.74 -7.19 -0.84
C LEU A 57 -2.24 -7.31 -0.54
N ILE A 58 -2.79 -6.48 0.35
CA ILE A 58 -4.23 -6.43 0.61
C ILE A 58 -5.01 -6.12 -0.68
N GLY A 59 -4.60 -5.09 -1.43
CA GLY A 59 -5.30 -4.68 -2.65
C GLY A 59 -5.27 -5.72 -3.77
N THR A 60 -4.17 -6.47 -3.89
CA THR A 60 -3.99 -7.48 -4.94
C THR A 60 -4.57 -8.84 -4.58
N THR A 61 -4.64 -9.19 -3.29
CA THR A 61 -5.02 -10.54 -2.85
C THR A 61 -6.33 -10.59 -2.09
N LEU A 62 -6.58 -9.70 -1.12
CA LEU A 62 -7.73 -9.80 -0.24
C LEU A 62 -8.98 -9.12 -0.82
N ILE A 63 -8.82 -7.96 -1.45
CA ILE A 63 -9.96 -7.20 -1.99
C ILE A 63 -10.70 -7.96 -3.09
N PRO A 64 -10.02 -8.64 -4.04
CA PRO A 64 -10.72 -9.46 -5.05
C PRO A 64 -11.57 -10.59 -4.46
N LEU A 65 -11.21 -11.12 -3.28
CA LEU A 65 -11.99 -12.20 -2.63
C LEU A 65 -13.37 -11.72 -2.17
N LEU A 66 -13.55 -10.41 -1.96
CA LEU A 66 -14.85 -9.84 -1.62
C LEU A 66 -15.89 -10.11 -2.71
N SER A 67 -15.48 -10.22 -3.98
CA SER A 67 -16.38 -10.52 -5.10
C SER A 67 -17.04 -11.89 -4.97
N GLY A 68 -16.39 -12.85 -4.29
CA GLY A 68 -16.97 -14.17 -4.03
C GLY A 68 -18.03 -14.17 -2.92
N LEU A 69 -17.95 -13.23 -1.98
CA LEU A 69 -18.89 -13.10 -0.85
C LEU A 69 -20.20 -12.41 -1.26
N PHE A 70 -20.16 -11.57 -2.29
CA PHE A 70 -21.30 -10.85 -2.84
C PHE A 70 -21.69 -11.39 -4.22
N SER A 71 -21.78 -12.73 -4.34
CA SER A 71 -22.20 -13.44 -5.55
C SER A 71 -23.70 -13.72 -5.63
#